data_AF-A0A947KS03-F1
#
_entry.id   AF-A0A947KS03-F1
#
_cell.length_a   1.000
_cell.length_b   1.000
_cell.length_c   1.000
_cell.angle_alpha   90.00
_cell.angle_beta   90.00
_cell.angle_gamma   90.00
#
_symmetry.space_group_name_H-M   'P 1'
#
loop_
_entity.id
_entity.type
_entity.pdbx_description
1 polymer ?
#
loop_
_entity_poly.entity_id
_entity_poly.type
_entity_poly.pdbx_seq_one_letter_code
_entity_poly.pdbx_strand_id
1 'polypeptide(L)'
;MSPNQIQIKEGAFILSDAHYSHLRPELLDFLKEIHSKKLHPTQLILMGDIFDALFGGVAYTSEINSEAVKILNEISKETEVVYLEGNHDFNLRTIFPHARIFPISQQPLACGYNGKNILLAHGDFGSNLGYRIYTAIIRDPLVLFVLKIIDSMSGHAILKKLDVYLSKKDDCKEFSGFREFISKRLVSKYSCDYFIEGHYHQNKSLKFDDFTYINLGVFACNQRYFVVKSADDAELLEENIFSKGYKI
;
A
#
# COMPACT_ATOMS: atom_id res chain seq x y z
N MET A 1 -3.83 13.09 23.55
CA MET A 1 -3.39 12.29 22.40
C MET A 1 -2.99 10.92 22.92
N SER A 2 -3.43 9.83 22.30
CA SER A 2 -3.14 8.48 22.80
C SER A 2 -1.64 8.17 22.60
N PRO A 3 -0.93 7.60 23.58
CA PRO A 3 0.52 7.34 23.50
C PRO A 3 0.98 6.40 22.37
N ASN A 4 0.04 5.72 21.68
CA ASN A 4 0.33 4.70 20.68
C ASN A 4 0.01 5.12 19.22
N GLN A 5 -0.35 6.38 18.99
CA GLN A 5 -0.68 6.87 17.65
C GLN A 5 0.59 7.01 16.79
N ILE A 6 0.60 6.43 15.59
CA ILE A 6 1.68 6.59 14.62
C ILE A 6 1.89 8.08 14.35
N GLN A 7 3.13 8.55 14.44
CA GLN A 7 3.48 9.91 14.02
C GLN A 7 4.06 9.85 12.60
N ILE A 8 3.41 10.55 11.68
CA ILE A 8 3.97 10.77 10.35
C ILE A 8 5.11 11.78 10.49
N LYS A 9 6.17 11.61 9.69
CA LYS A 9 7.35 12.49 9.72
C LYS A 9 7.36 13.38 8.50
N GLU A 10 7.82 14.61 8.65
CA GLU A 10 8.18 15.45 7.51
C GLU A 10 9.24 14.74 6.67
N GLY A 11 9.11 14.77 5.34
CA GLY A 11 9.96 14.02 4.41
C GLY A 11 9.65 12.51 4.35
N ALA A 12 8.56 12.05 4.94
CA ALA A 12 8.11 10.67 4.78
C ALA A 12 7.67 10.43 3.33
N PHE A 13 8.04 9.28 2.78
CA PHE A 13 7.59 8.86 1.46
C PHE A 13 6.35 7.97 1.60
N ILE A 14 5.33 8.23 0.80
CA ILE A 14 4.08 7.48 0.77
C ILE A 14 3.83 6.97 -0.65
N LEU A 15 3.53 5.68 -0.78
CA LEU A 15 3.07 5.09 -2.04
C LEU A 15 2.08 3.94 -1.81
N SER A 16 1.24 3.69 -2.81
CA SER A 16 0.29 2.57 -2.87
C SER A 16 0.33 1.92 -4.25
N ASP A 17 -0.29 0.75 -4.37
CA ASP A 17 -0.66 0.14 -5.65
C ASP A 17 0.56 0.05 -6.61
N ALA A 18 1.71 -0.33 -6.03
CA ALA A 18 2.95 -0.50 -6.76
C ALA A 18 2.98 -1.79 -7.57
N HIS A 19 2.14 -2.77 -7.18
CA HIS A 19 1.88 -3.99 -7.94
C HIS A 19 3.17 -4.62 -8.47
N TYR A 20 4.19 -4.69 -7.60
CA TYR A 20 5.49 -5.21 -7.99
C TYR A 20 5.38 -6.68 -8.39
N SER A 21 5.94 -6.95 -9.55
CA SER A 21 6.22 -8.27 -10.09
C SER A 21 7.48 -8.18 -10.93
N HIS A 22 7.99 -9.33 -11.37
CA HIS A 22 9.13 -9.38 -12.29
C HIS A 22 8.88 -8.67 -13.63
N LEU A 23 7.61 -8.40 -13.98
CA LEU A 23 7.20 -7.66 -15.18
C LEU A 23 7.06 -6.15 -14.94
N ARG A 24 6.99 -5.72 -13.67
CA ARG A 24 6.87 -4.31 -13.23
C ARG A 24 7.97 -4.00 -12.20
N PRO A 25 9.25 -3.89 -12.64
CA PRO A 25 10.40 -3.83 -11.75
C PRO A 25 10.60 -2.45 -11.08
N GLU A 26 9.78 -1.45 -11.37
CA GLU A 26 9.98 -0.06 -10.97
C GLU A 26 10.03 0.10 -9.45
N LEU A 27 9.24 -0.66 -8.70
CA LEU A 27 9.30 -0.63 -7.24
C LEU A 27 10.66 -1.11 -6.74
N LEU A 28 11.20 -2.19 -7.31
CA LEU A 28 12.50 -2.72 -6.91
C LEU A 28 13.60 -1.67 -7.13
N ASP A 29 13.53 -0.95 -8.24
CA ASP A 29 14.47 0.14 -8.52
C ASP A 29 14.32 1.30 -7.53
N PHE A 30 13.10 1.69 -7.19
CA PHE A 30 12.83 2.70 -6.16
C PHE A 30 13.38 2.30 -4.78
N LEU A 31 13.12 1.05 -4.36
CA LEU A 31 13.66 0.49 -3.12
C LEU A 31 15.19 0.45 -3.15
N LYS A 32 15.80 0.10 -4.29
CA LYS A 32 17.26 0.14 -4.46
C LYS A 32 17.82 1.54 -4.26
N GLU A 33 17.15 2.58 -4.75
CA GLU A 33 17.61 3.97 -4.56
C GLU A 33 17.48 4.47 -3.12
N ILE A 34 16.45 4.02 -2.38
CA ILE A 34 16.35 4.25 -0.93
C ILE A 34 17.49 3.51 -0.21
N HIS A 35 17.67 2.23 -0.51
CA HIS A 35 18.69 1.40 0.12
C HIS A 35 20.11 1.91 -0.16
N SER A 36 20.39 2.37 -1.38
CA SER A 36 21.67 2.98 -1.76
C SER A 36 21.84 4.43 -1.30
N LYS A 37 20.90 4.97 -0.53
CA LYS A 37 20.93 6.34 0.00
C LYS A 37 21.06 7.40 -1.11
N LYS A 38 20.35 7.20 -2.23
CA LYS A 38 20.08 8.25 -3.23
C LYS A 38 18.78 8.97 -2.91
N LEU A 39 17.81 8.20 -2.40
CA LEU A 39 16.57 8.69 -1.82
C LEU A 39 16.65 8.54 -0.31
N HIS A 40 16.17 9.55 0.42
CA HIS A 40 16.33 9.64 1.88
C HIS A 40 15.00 9.91 2.61
N PRO A 41 14.02 8.99 2.53
CA PRO A 41 12.80 9.14 3.31
C PRO A 41 13.11 9.12 4.81
N THR A 42 12.47 10.01 5.57
CA THR A 42 12.52 9.97 7.05
C THR A 42 11.66 8.84 7.63
N GLN A 43 10.68 8.38 6.84
CA GLN A 43 9.77 7.27 7.10
C GLN A 43 9.24 6.78 5.74
N LEU A 44 8.98 5.48 5.61
CA LEU A 44 8.38 4.90 4.40
C LEU A 44 6.99 4.36 4.77
N ILE A 45 5.95 4.89 4.14
CA ILE A 45 4.56 4.50 4.34
C ILE A 45 4.05 3.78 3.08
N LEU A 46 3.72 2.51 3.25
CA LEU A 46 3.27 1.61 2.18
C LEU A 46 1.78 1.35 2.37
N MET A 47 0.97 1.82 1.43
CA MET A 47 -0.50 1.95 1.55
C MET A 47 -1.26 0.81 0.85
N GLY A 48 -0.72 -0.42 0.95
CA GLY A 48 -1.27 -1.64 0.37
C GLY A 48 -1.03 -1.81 -1.14
N ASP A 49 -1.17 -3.05 -1.60
CA ASP A 49 -1.00 -3.47 -3.00
C ASP A 49 0.38 -3.08 -3.57
N ILE A 50 1.41 -3.18 -2.73
CA ILE A 50 2.82 -2.97 -3.08
C ILE A 50 3.33 -4.11 -3.96
N PHE A 51 2.90 -5.35 -3.69
CA PHE A 51 3.24 -6.53 -4.48
C PHE A 51 2.00 -7.02 -5.24
N ASP A 52 2.17 -7.52 -6.46
CA ASP A 52 1.06 -8.12 -7.22
C ASP A 52 0.49 -9.36 -6.52
N ALA A 53 1.34 -10.14 -5.84
CA ALA A 53 0.92 -11.23 -4.98
C ALA A 53 1.98 -11.51 -3.91
N LEU A 54 1.65 -11.26 -2.64
CA LEU A 54 2.51 -11.61 -1.51
C LEU A 54 1.66 -12.07 -0.31
N PHE A 55 1.58 -13.38 -0.09
CA PHE A 55 0.70 -13.95 0.92
C PHE A 55 1.51 -14.61 2.04
N GLY A 56 1.35 -14.10 3.26
CA GLY A 56 1.94 -14.69 4.45
C GLY A 56 1.61 -16.18 4.59
N GLY A 57 2.65 -17.01 4.77
CA GLY A 57 2.50 -18.45 4.87
C GLY A 57 2.54 -19.20 3.53
N VAL A 58 2.53 -18.52 2.39
CA VAL A 58 2.65 -19.11 1.05
C VAL A 58 4.04 -18.81 0.48
N ALA A 59 5.01 -19.69 0.77
CA ALA A 59 6.43 -19.49 0.50
C ALA A 59 6.75 -19.09 -0.95
N TYR A 60 6.06 -19.69 -1.93
CA TYR A 60 6.26 -19.38 -3.35
C TYR A 60 6.11 -17.88 -3.66
N THR A 61 5.13 -17.20 -3.06
CA THR A 61 4.93 -15.76 -3.28
C THR A 61 6.07 -14.91 -2.71
N SER A 62 6.71 -15.34 -1.63
CA SER A 62 7.91 -14.68 -1.09
C SER A 62 9.16 -15.00 -1.91
N GLU A 63 9.27 -16.21 -2.46
CA GLU A 63 10.41 -16.64 -3.29
C GLU A 63 10.50 -15.85 -4.59
N ILE A 64 9.38 -15.70 -5.30
CA ILE A 64 9.34 -14.92 -6.57
C ILE A 64 9.59 -13.42 -6.36
N ASN A 65 9.32 -12.92 -5.15
CA ASN A 65 9.52 -11.51 -4.76
C ASN A 65 10.77 -11.30 -3.89
N SER A 66 11.63 -12.31 -3.78
CA SER A 66 12.68 -12.39 -2.75
C SER A 66 13.64 -11.20 -2.73
N GLU A 67 14.00 -10.65 -3.89
CA GLU A 67 14.90 -9.50 -3.98
C GLU A 67 14.29 -8.23 -3.36
N ALA A 68 13.07 -7.88 -3.77
CA ALA A 68 12.35 -6.73 -3.23
C ALA A 68 12.03 -6.91 -1.73
N VAL A 69 11.63 -8.12 -1.33
CA VAL A 69 11.39 -8.46 0.09
C VAL A 69 12.67 -8.29 0.92
N LYS A 70 13.82 -8.74 0.41
CA LYS A 70 15.12 -8.60 1.09
C LYS A 70 15.49 -7.13 1.24
N ILE A 71 15.43 -6.35 0.17
CA ILE A 71 15.80 -4.92 0.20
C ILE A 71 14.88 -4.15 1.14
N LEU A 72 13.56 -4.38 1.08
CA LEU A 72 12.62 -3.71 1.99
C LEU A 72 12.87 -4.08 3.45
N ASN A 73 13.25 -5.33 3.74
CA ASN A 73 13.67 -5.72 5.09
C ASN A 73 14.94 -4.99 5.55
N GLU A 74 15.95 -4.83 4.69
CA GLU A 74 17.14 -4.02 5.04
C GLU A 74 16.79 -2.55 5.27
N ILE A 75 15.94 -1.95 4.42
CA ILE A 75 15.42 -0.59 4.63
C ILE A 75 14.73 -0.49 5.99
N SER A 76 13.88 -1.46 6.35
CA SER A 76 13.10 -1.42 7.60
C SER A 76 13.93 -1.54 8.89
N LYS A 77 15.22 -1.90 8.80
CA LYS A 77 16.14 -1.88 9.95
C LYS A 77 16.63 -0.47 10.28
N GLU A 78 16.66 0.42 9.28
CA GLU A 78 17.24 1.77 9.40
C GLU A 78 16.21 2.89 9.28
N THR A 79 15.16 2.66 8.49
CA THR A 79 14.05 3.59 8.26
C THR A 79 12.77 2.96 8.79
N GLU A 80 11.97 3.73 9.54
CA GLU A 80 10.67 3.24 9.99
C GLU A 80 9.77 2.99 8.78
N VAL A 81 9.34 1.74 8.62
CA VAL A 81 8.39 1.31 7.60
C VAL A 81 7.03 1.09 8.26
N VAL A 82 6.03 1.84 7.83
CA VAL A 82 4.62 1.64 8.16
C VAL A 82 3.95 0.99 6.96
N TYR A 83 3.38 -0.20 7.12
CA TYR A 83 2.84 -0.98 6.01
C TYR A 83 1.39 -1.34 6.30
N LEU A 84 0.47 -0.80 5.52
CA LEU A 84 -0.93 -1.19 5.52
C LEU A 84 -1.10 -2.32 4.51
N GLU A 85 -1.65 -3.45 4.94
CA GLU A 85 -1.93 -4.57 4.03
C GLU A 85 -3.02 -4.20 3.02
N GLY A 86 -2.85 -4.60 1.77
CA GLY A 86 -3.85 -4.48 0.72
C GLY A 86 -4.61 -5.78 0.48
N ASN A 87 -5.21 -5.90 -0.71
CA ASN A 87 -5.86 -7.12 -1.17
C ASN A 87 -4.95 -8.04 -2.00
N HIS A 88 -3.82 -7.53 -2.48
CA HIS A 88 -2.78 -8.32 -3.15
C HIS A 88 -1.65 -8.77 -2.19
N ASP A 89 -1.50 -8.11 -1.04
CA ASP A 89 -0.44 -8.38 -0.08
C ASP A 89 -0.94 -8.34 1.38
N PHE A 90 -0.95 -9.51 2.01
CA PHE A 90 -1.54 -9.68 3.34
C PHE A 90 -0.90 -10.80 4.15
N ASN A 91 -1.15 -10.81 5.46
CA ASN A 91 -0.48 -11.65 6.45
C ASN A 91 1.05 -11.43 6.47
N LEU A 92 1.48 -10.18 6.32
CA LEU A 92 2.86 -9.82 6.01
C LEU A 92 3.79 -9.78 7.23
N ARG A 93 3.25 -9.89 8.45
CA ARG A 93 4.00 -9.72 9.70
C ARG A 93 5.24 -10.61 9.82
N THR A 94 5.19 -11.84 9.32
CA THR A 94 6.35 -12.75 9.35
C THR A 94 7.34 -12.50 8.22
N ILE A 95 6.91 -11.82 7.15
CA ILE A 95 7.75 -11.49 5.98
C ILE A 95 8.60 -10.24 6.26
N PHE A 96 8.03 -9.27 6.99
CA PHE A 96 8.68 -8.01 7.32
C PHE A 96 8.74 -7.77 8.84
N PRO A 97 9.61 -8.49 9.58
CA PRO A 97 9.65 -8.45 11.04
C PRO A 97 10.02 -7.09 11.65
N HIS A 98 10.70 -6.22 10.90
CA HIS A 98 11.10 -4.89 11.36
C HIS A 98 10.14 -3.76 10.91
N ALA A 99 9.19 -4.06 10.02
CA ALA A 99 8.16 -3.13 9.61
C ALA A 99 6.95 -3.16 10.55
N ARG A 100 6.25 -2.03 10.69
CA ARG A 100 5.01 -1.92 11.44
C ARG A 100 3.85 -2.29 10.50
N ILE A 101 3.43 -3.55 10.54
CA ILE A 101 2.38 -4.10 9.69
C ILE A 101 0.99 -3.85 10.30
N PHE A 102 0.08 -3.30 9.50
CA PHE A 102 -1.31 -3.00 9.85
C PHE A 102 -2.27 -3.77 8.92
N PRO A 103 -2.87 -4.88 9.38
CA PRO A 103 -3.84 -5.63 8.60
C PRO A 103 -5.11 -4.81 8.34
N ILE A 104 -5.90 -5.22 7.35
CA ILE A 104 -7.14 -4.53 6.96
C ILE A 104 -8.12 -4.32 8.12
N SER A 105 -8.14 -5.22 9.10
CA SER A 105 -8.98 -5.12 10.31
C SER A 105 -8.58 -3.99 11.27
N GLN A 106 -7.40 -3.41 11.10
CA GLN A 106 -6.87 -2.28 11.86
C GLN A 106 -6.92 -0.97 11.07
N GLN A 107 -7.57 -0.96 9.90
CA GLN A 107 -7.69 0.22 9.05
C GLN A 107 -9.11 0.83 9.16
N PRO A 108 -9.25 2.18 9.08
CA PRO A 108 -8.18 3.16 8.89
C PRO A 108 -7.29 3.33 10.13
N LEU A 109 -5.99 3.43 9.88
CA LEU A 109 -4.96 3.71 10.87
C LEU A 109 -4.97 5.19 11.23
N ALA A 110 -5.19 5.50 12.51
CA ALA A 110 -5.10 6.86 13.02
C ALA A 110 -3.64 7.27 13.24
N CYS A 111 -3.26 8.38 12.62
CA CYS A 111 -1.93 8.97 12.63
C CYS A 111 -1.99 10.44 13.05
N GLY A 112 -0.89 10.95 13.61
CA GLY A 112 -0.70 12.37 13.90
C GLY A 112 0.38 12.98 13.03
N TYR A 113 0.20 14.23 12.63
CA TYR A 113 1.25 15.05 12.02
C TYR A 113 1.02 16.52 12.35
N ASN A 114 1.94 17.18 13.04
CA ASN A 114 1.85 18.60 13.38
C ASN A 114 0.47 19.04 13.93
N GLY A 115 -0.07 18.29 14.90
CA GLY A 115 -1.39 18.56 15.49
C GLY A 115 -2.60 18.20 14.61
N LYS A 116 -2.38 17.74 13.38
CA LYS A 116 -3.40 17.20 12.47
C LYS A 116 -3.65 15.72 12.73
N ASN A 117 -4.92 15.33 12.65
CA ASN A 117 -5.34 13.93 12.69
C ASN A 117 -5.46 13.41 11.25
N ILE A 118 -4.71 12.36 10.93
CA ILE A 118 -4.66 11.77 9.59
C ILE A 118 -5.14 10.32 9.70
N LEU A 119 -6.06 9.92 8.83
CA LEU A 119 -6.49 8.54 8.68
C LEU A 119 -5.86 7.95 7.42
N LEU A 120 -5.18 6.82 7.58
CA LEU A 120 -4.56 6.06 6.48
C LEU A 120 -5.28 4.73 6.28
N ALA A 121 -5.63 4.39 5.05
CA ALA A 121 -6.14 3.06 4.71
C ALA A 121 -5.69 2.65 3.31
N HIS A 122 -5.67 1.36 3.00
CA HIS A 122 -5.53 0.91 1.63
C HIS A 122 -6.77 1.33 0.81
N GLY A 123 -7.97 0.96 1.27
CA GLY A 123 -9.24 1.45 0.71
C GLY A 123 -10.27 0.37 0.38
N ASP A 124 -9.88 -0.91 0.43
CA ASP A 124 -10.72 -2.08 0.14
C ASP A 124 -11.71 -2.43 1.27
N PHE A 125 -11.63 -1.75 2.42
CA PHE A 125 -12.61 -1.86 3.51
C PHE A 125 -13.95 -1.18 3.16
N GLY A 126 -15.02 -1.59 3.85
CA GLY A 126 -16.37 -1.04 3.62
C GLY A 126 -17.01 -1.50 2.29
N SER A 127 -16.36 -2.43 1.58
CA SER A 127 -16.88 -3.12 0.41
C SER A 127 -18.13 -3.97 0.70
N ASN A 128 -18.78 -4.46 -0.36
CA ASN A 128 -19.99 -5.27 -0.23
C ASN A 128 -19.75 -6.56 0.59
N LEU A 129 -20.82 -7.13 1.14
CA LEU A 129 -20.75 -8.29 2.04
C LEU A 129 -20.01 -9.48 1.42
N GLY A 130 -20.22 -9.75 0.13
CA GLY A 130 -19.54 -10.84 -0.58
C GLY A 130 -18.03 -10.66 -0.62
N TYR A 131 -17.57 -9.46 -0.97
CA TYR A 131 -16.14 -9.13 -0.95
C TYR A 131 -15.56 -9.26 0.45
N ARG A 132 -16.25 -8.77 1.48
CA ARG A 132 -15.82 -8.89 2.89
C ARG A 132 -15.68 -10.36 3.34
N ILE A 133 -16.59 -11.23 2.92
CA ILE A 133 -16.51 -12.66 3.22
C ILE A 133 -15.32 -13.27 2.49
N TYR A 134 -15.16 -12.98 1.20
CA TYR A 134 -14.03 -13.45 0.41
C TYR A 134 -12.68 -13.03 1.03
N THR A 135 -12.53 -11.75 1.38
CA THR A 135 -11.29 -11.22 1.95
C THR A 135 -10.98 -11.81 3.32
N ALA A 136 -11.99 -12.12 4.13
CA ALA A 136 -11.82 -12.83 5.39
C ALA A 136 -11.36 -14.29 5.16
N ILE A 137 -11.97 -15.00 4.20
CA ILE A 137 -11.62 -16.40 3.89
C ILE A 137 -10.19 -16.50 3.35
N ILE A 138 -9.81 -15.68 2.37
CA ILE A 138 -8.49 -15.82 1.72
C ILE A 138 -7.33 -15.44 2.66
N ARG A 139 -7.59 -14.65 3.70
CA ARG A 139 -6.61 -14.28 4.73
C ARG A 139 -6.53 -15.29 5.88
N ASP A 140 -7.40 -16.28 5.91
CA ASP A 140 -7.38 -17.32 6.95
C ASP A 140 -6.12 -18.20 6.82
N PRO A 141 -5.33 -18.40 7.89
CA PRO A 141 -4.12 -19.21 7.84
C PRO A 141 -4.33 -20.67 7.39
N LEU A 142 -5.48 -21.28 7.68
CA LEU A 142 -5.78 -22.65 7.23
C LEU A 142 -6.07 -22.68 5.74
N VAL A 143 -6.80 -21.69 5.23
CA VAL A 143 -7.05 -21.55 3.78
C VAL A 143 -5.75 -21.35 3.03
N LEU A 144 -4.86 -20.49 3.51
CA LEU A 144 -3.55 -20.28 2.91
C LEU A 144 -2.63 -21.51 3.03
N PHE A 145 -2.71 -22.24 4.14
CA PHE A 145 -2.00 -23.51 4.29
C PHE A 145 -2.47 -24.54 3.26
N VAL A 146 -3.79 -24.70 3.07
CA VAL A 146 -4.34 -25.58 2.04
C VAL A 146 -3.93 -25.12 0.64
N LEU A 147 -4.02 -23.82 0.35
CA LEU A 147 -3.57 -23.24 -0.92
C LEU A 147 -2.09 -23.56 -1.19
N LYS A 148 -1.21 -23.38 -0.20
CA LYS A 148 0.22 -23.72 -0.29
C LYS A 148 0.42 -25.18 -0.70
N ILE A 149 -0.28 -26.12 -0.07
CA ILE A 149 -0.15 -27.55 -0.36
C ILE A 149 -0.63 -27.86 -1.78
N ILE A 150 -1.84 -27.43 -2.14
CA ILE A 150 -2.42 -27.69 -3.46
C ILE A 150 -1.56 -27.07 -4.57
N ASP A 151 -1.15 -25.82 -4.41
CA ASP A 151 -0.35 -25.13 -5.41
C ASP A 151 1.03 -25.79 -5.58
N SER A 152 1.70 -26.16 -4.47
CA SER A 152 2.96 -26.90 -4.52
C SER A 152 2.83 -28.26 -5.21
N MET A 153 1.78 -29.04 -4.91
CA MET A 153 1.49 -30.31 -5.60
C MET A 153 1.24 -30.12 -7.09
N SER A 154 0.72 -28.96 -7.50
CA SER A 154 0.48 -28.63 -8.91
C SER A 154 1.69 -28.05 -9.65
N GLY A 155 2.88 -28.00 -9.02
CA GLY A 155 4.06 -27.35 -9.60
C GLY A 155 3.90 -25.83 -9.74
N HIS A 156 3.18 -25.23 -8.79
CA HIS A 156 2.82 -23.81 -8.72
C HIS A 156 1.90 -23.31 -9.84
N ALA A 157 1.07 -24.19 -10.40
CA ALA A 157 0.22 -23.83 -11.54
C ALA A 157 -0.87 -22.81 -11.18
N ILE A 158 -1.36 -22.78 -9.93
CA ILE A 158 -2.39 -21.83 -9.50
C ILE A 158 -1.78 -20.44 -9.40
N LEU A 159 -0.66 -20.30 -8.69
CA LEU A 159 0.00 -19.02 -8.50
C LEU A 159 0.62 -18.48 -9.80
N LYS A 160 1.16 -19.34 -10.67
CA LYS A 160 1.61 -18.92 -12.02
C LYS A 160 0.46 -18.41 -12.88
N LYS A 161 -0.72 -19.05 -12.82
CA LYS A 161 -1.91 -18.56 -13.54
C LYS A 161 -2.41 -17.24 -12.97
N LEU A 162 -2.36 -17.07 -11.65
CA LEU A 162 -2.70 -15.81 -10.99
C LEU A 162 -1.78 -14.69 -11.46
N ASP A 163 -0.47 -14.92 -11.47
CA ASP A 163 0.54 -13.96 -11.95
C ASP A 163 0.31 -13.54 -13.42
N VAL A 164 0.02 -14.50 -14.31
CA VAL A 164 -0.36 -14.20 -15.70
C VAL A 164 -1.68 -13.42 -15.80
N TYR A 165 -2.63 -13.67 -14.90
CA TYR A 165 -3.90 -12.95 -14.88
C TYR A 165 -3.72 -11.50 -14.41
N LEU A 166 -2.97 -11.31 -13.33
CA LEU A 166 -2.71 -10.00 -12.72
C LEU A 166 -1.88 -9.09 -13.62
N SER A 167 -0.85 -9.64 -14.30
CA SER A 167 -0.03 -8.87 -15.24
C SER A 167 -0.80 -8.26 -16.41
N LYS A 168 -1.98 -8.82 -16.76
CA LYS A 168 -2.87 -8.32 -17.82
C LYS A 168 -3.94 -7.36 -17.34
N LYS A 169 -4.07 -7.17 -16.02
CA LYS A 169 -5.09 -6.30 -15.45
C LYS A 169 -4.74 -4.85 -15.75
N ASP A 170 -5.72 -4.11 -16.26
CA ASP A 170 -5.64 -2.67 -16.42
C ASP A 170 -6.10 -2.02 -15.12
N ASP A 171 -5.13 -1.58 -14.34
CA ASP A 171 -5.32 -0.95 -13.04
C ASP A 171 -5.61 0.56 -13.17
N CYS A 172 -5.49 1.18 -14.35
CA CYS A 172 -5.47 2.64 -14.48
C CYS A 172 -6.82 3.24 -14.94
N LYS A 173 -7.96 2.64 -14.54
CA LYS A 173 -9.30 3.06 -14.99
C LYS A 173 -9.88 4.19 -14.16
N GLU A 174 -10.53 5.14 -14.84
CA GLU A 174 -11.26 6.20 -14.15
C GLU A 174 -12.55 5.67 -13.50
N PHE A 175 -12.79 6.08 -12.26
CA PHE A 175 -14.02 5.80 -11.52
C PHE A 175 -15.00 6.99 -11.67
N SER A 176 -16.03 6.80 -12.48
CA SER A 176 -17.16 7.74 -12.59
C SER A 176 -17.98 7.81 -11.29
N GLY A 177 -18.27 9.02 -10.81
CA GLY A 177 -19.01 9.24 -9.55
C GLY A 177 -18.18 9.03 -8.29
N PHE A 178 -16.85 9.13 -8.40
CA PHE A 178 -15.93 8.89 -7.29
C PHE A 178 -16.20 9.78 -6.07
N ARG A 179 -16.51 11.06 -6.27
CA ARG A 179 -16.78 12.00 -5.16
C ARG A 179 -18.02 11.59 -4.37
N GLU A 180 -19.11 11.22 -5.05
CA GLU A 180 -20.36 10.76 -4.45
C GLU A 180 -20.15 9.45 -3.69
N PHE A 181 -19.35 8.54 -4.26
CA PHE A 181 -18.97 7.28 -3.63
C PHE A 181 -18.20 7.52 -2.32
N ILE A 182 -17.14 8.33 -2.35
CA ILE A 182 -16.34 8.67 -1.17
C ILE A 182 -17.18 9.39 -0.11
N SER A 183 -18.01 10.34 -0.53
CA SER A 183 -18.93 11.06 0.37
C SER A 183 -19.82 10.07 1.15
N LYS A 184 -20.53 9.17 0.46
CA LYS A 184 -21.39 8.16 1.11
C LYS A 184 -20.61 7.19 2.01
N ARG A 185 -19.36 6.89 1.65
CA ARG A 185 -18.55 5.93 2.38
C ARG A 185 -18.00 6.53 3.68
N LEU A 186 -17.54 7.77 3.67
CA LEU A 186 -16.69 8.33 4.73
C LEU A 186 -17.29 9.54 5.48
N VAL A 187 -18.07 10.41 4.81
CA VAL A 187 -18.61 11.63 5.45
C VAL A 187 -19.54 11.24 6.60
N SER A 188 -19.46 12.00 7.69
CA SER A 188 -20.16 11.76 8.96
C SER A 188 -19.79 10.48 9.73
N LYS A 189 -18.96 9.58 9.17
CA LYS A 189 -18.48 8.36 9.85
C LYS A 189 -17.11 8.52 10.48
N TYR A 190 -16.29 9.42 9.93
CA TYR A 190 -14.94 9.68 10.36
C TYR A 190 -14.74 11.17 10.63
N SER A 191 -13.90 11.48 11.63
CA SER A 191 -13.52 12.83 12.01
C SER A 191 -11.99 12.92 12.01
N CYS A 192 -11.44 13.66 11.05
CA CYS A 192 -10.01 13.82 10.83
C CYS A 192 -9.75 15.09 10.00
N ASP A 193 -8.51 15.56 9.91
CA ASP A 193 -8.14 16.63 8.98
C ASP A 193 -7.93 16.06 7.56
N TYR A 194 -7.32 14.87 7.46
CA TYR A 194 -7.05 14.19 6.19
C TYR A 194 -7.42 12.71 6.24
N PHE A 195 -7.97 12.22 5.13
CA PHE A 195 -8.20 10.80 4.90
C PHE A 195 -7.48 10.38 3.62
N ILE A 196 -6.50 9.49 3.71
CA ILE A 196 -5.60 9.14 2.61
C ILE A 196 -5.77 7.65 2.28
N GLU A 197 -6.00 7.34 1.00
CA GLU A 197 -6.18 5.97 0.50
C GLU A 197 -5.45 5.67 -0.81
N GLY A 198 -5.07 4.40 -1.01
CA GLY A 198 -4.70 3.83 -2.31
C GLY A 198 -5.93 3.21 -3.00
N HIS A 199 -5.81 2.00 -3.56
CA HIS A 199 -6.87 1.08 -4.04
C HIS A 199 -7.78 1.55 -5.19
N TYR A 200 -8.25 2.80 -5.15
CA TYR A 200 -9.19 3.35 -6.12
C TYR A 200 -8.51 3.91 -7.36
N HIS A 201 -7.19 4.12 -7.34
CA HIS A 201 -6.37 4.41 -8.53
C HIS A 201 -6.73 5.72 -9.25
N GLN A 202 -7.24 6.72 -8.52
CA GLN A 202 -7.77 7.96 -9.10
C GLN A 202 -6.79 9.13 -9.09
N ASN A 203 -5.76 9.13 -8.23
CA ASN A 203 -4.87 10.28 -8.03
C ASN A 203 -5.63 11.62 -7.85
N LYS A 204 -6.59 11.67 -6.91
CA LYS A 204 -7.53 12.79 -6.74
C LYS A 204 -7.53 13.29 -5.30
N SER A 205 -7.49 14.60 -5.13
CA SER A 205 -7.78 15.27 -3.86
C SER A 205 -9.19 15.87 -3.88
N LEU A 206 -9.98 15.57 -2.85
CA LEU A 206 -11.36 16.01 -2.71
C LEU A 206 -11.54 16.71 -1.36
N LYS A 207 -11.91 17.99 -1.42
CA LYS A 207 -12.27 18.74 -0.20
C LYS A 207 -13.72 18.45 0.19
N PHE A 208 -13.92 18.07 1.44
CA PHE A 208 -15.22 18.02 2.13
C PHE A 208 -15.22 19.03 3.27
N ASP A 209 -16.37 19.21 3.93
CA ASP A 209 -16.51 20.19 5.02
C ASP A 209 -15.65 19.80 6.24
N ASP A 210 -15.61 18.50 6.57
CA ASP A 210 -14.94 17.99 7.76
C ASP A 210 -13.46 17.62 7.53
N PHE A 211 -13.09 17.21 6.31
CA PHE A 211 -11.76 16.70 6.00
C PHE A 211 -11.38 16.85 4.52
N THR A 212 -10.08 16.73 4.23
CA THR A 212 -9.59 16.54 2.85
C THR A 212 -9.33 15.07 2.59
N TYR A 213 -9.99 14.52 1.59
CA TYR A 213 -9.73 13.17 1.10
C TYR A 213 -8.65 13.19 0.01
N ILE A 214 -7.68 12.29 0.09
CA ILE A 214 -6.63 12.13 -0.90
C ILE A 214 -6.61 10.68 -1.34
N ASN A 215 -6.87 10.43 -2.62
CA ASN A 215 -6.56 9.16 -3.23
C ASN A 215 -5.21 9.24 -3.92
N LEU A 216 -4.28 8.40 -3.49
CA LEU A 216 -2.92 8.32 -4.03
C LEU A 216 -2.96 7.83 -5.49
N GLY A 217 -1.91 8.16 -6.22
CA GLY A 217 -1.66 7.62 -7.55
C GLY A 217 -1.17 6.17 -7.50
N VAL A 218 -1.36 5.46 -8.61
CA VAL A 218 -0.89 4.08 -8.79
C VAL A 218 0.59 4.06 -9.18
N PHE A 219 1.45 3.63 -8.27
CA PHE A 219 2.89 3.57 -8.55
C PHE A 219 3.19 2.65 -9.76
N ALA A 220 2.46 1.56 -9.95
CA ALA A 220 2.63 0.72 -11.14
C ALA A 220 2.34 1.43 -12.48
N CYS A 221 1.37 2.36 -12.52
CA CYS A 221 0.98 3.03 -13.77
C CYS A 221 1.91 4.20 -14.13
N ASN A 222 2.40 4.93 -13.13
CA ASN A 222 3.03 6.25 -13.35
C ASN A 222 4.18 6.56 -12.39
N GLN A 223 4.58 5.59 -11.57
CA GLN A 223 5.69 5.69 -10.60
C GLN A 223 5.56 6.89 -9.66
N ARG A 224 4.33 7.32 -9.37
CA ARG A 224 4.07 8.40 -8.42
C ARG A 224 4.26 7.92 -6.99
N TYR A 225 4.96 8.73 -6.22
CA TYR A 225 5.04 8.64 -4.78
C TYR A 225 4.87 10.04 -4.20
N PHE A 226 4.54 10.13 -2.93
CA PHE A 226 4.21 11.39 -2.27
C PHE A 226 5.19 11.64 -1.14
N VAL A 227 5.59 12.90 -0.98
CA VAL A 227 6.46 13.33 0.12
C VAL A 227 5.64 14.17 1.08
N VAL A 228 5.67 13.83 2.37
CA VAL A 228 5.03 14.64 3.41
C VAL A 228 5.80 15.95 3.53
N LYS A 229 5.12 17.04 3.17
CA LYS A 229 5.63 18.42 3.21
C LYS A 229 5.72 18.92 4.64
N SER A 230 6.35 20.09 4.82
CA SER A 230 6.48 20.70 6.14
C SER A 230 5.14 21.22 6.65
N ALA A 231 5.06 21.38 7.96
CA ALA A 231 3.96 21.98 8.69
C ALA A 231 3.50 23.34 8.15
N ASP A 232 4.45 24.13 7.63
CA ASP A 232 4.24 25.49 7.14
C ASP A 232 3.79 25.54 5.67
N ASP A 233 3.81 24.40 4.97
CA ASP A 233 3.38 24.30 3.59
C ASP A 233 1.85 24.29 3.46
N ALA A 234 1.35 24.83 2.34
CA ALA A 234 -0.10 24.89 2.08
C ALA A 234 -0.73 23.51 1.82
N GLU A 235 0.05 22.54 1.36
CA GLU A 235 -0.37 21.19 1.01
C GLU A 235 0.35 20.17 1.88
N LEU A 236 -0.37 19.11 2.31
CA LEU A 236 0.20 18.05 3.15
C LEU A 236 1.20 17.17 2.39
N LEU A 237 0.94 16.91 1.10
CA LEU A 237 1.67 15.96 0.28
C LEU A 237 2.13 16.62 -1.01
N GLU A 238 3.40 16.42 -1.35
CA GLU A 238 3.97 16.75 -2.65
C GLU A 238 4.05 15.50 -3.53
N GLU A 239 3.38 15.53 -4.67
CA GLU A 239 3.49 14.46 -5.68
C GLU A 239 4.87 14.51 -6.36
N ASN A 240 5.54 13.37 -6.41
CA ASN A 240 6.80 13.17 -7.11
C ASN A 240 6.67 11.97 -8.05
N ILE A 241 7.44 11.98 -9.14
CA ILE A 241 7.50 10.88 -10.10
C ILE A 241 8.88 10.24 -10.02
N PHE A 242 8.93 8.95 -9.75
CA PHE A 242 10.17 8.19 -9.82
C PHE A 242 10.45 7.81 -11.27
N SER A 243 11.48 8.43 -11.85
CA SER A 243 12.08 7.96 -13.10
C SER A 243 13.49 7.50 -12.80
N LYS A 244 13.75 6.19 -12.95
CA LYS A 244 15.13 5.72 -13.00
C LYS A 244 15.78 6.42 -14.18
N GLY A 245 16.83 7.21 -13.92
CA GLY A 245 17.52 7.99 -14.93
C GLY A 245 18.18 7.10 -15.98
N TYR A 246 17.40 6.53 -16.90
CA TYR A 246 17.88 6.21 -18.22
C TYR A 246 18.04 7.56 -18.92
N LYS A 247 19.23 8.15 -18.76
CA LYS A 247 19.70 9.08 -19.80
C LYS A 247 19.58 8.31 -21.11
N ILE A 248 18.67 8.76 -21.96
CA ILE A 248 18.63 8.38 -23.39
C ILE A 248 20.00 8.71 -23.99
#